data_AF-A0A3C1VVW6-F1
#
_entry.id   AF-A0A3C1VVW6-F1
#
_cell.length_a   1.000
_cell.length_b   1.000
_cell.length_c   1.000
_cell.angle_alpha   90.00
_cell.angle_beta   90.00
_cell.angle_gamma   90.00
#
_symmetry.space_group_name_H-M   'P 1'
#
loop_
_entity.id
_entity.type
_entity.pdbx_description
1 polymer ?
#
loop_
_entity_poly.entity_id
_entity_poly.type
_entity_poly.pdbx_seq_one_letter_code
_entity_poly.pdbx_strand_id
1 'polypeptide(L)'
;MESSSEVLGPFTEIVRLSWTILADNIPTDLRWDRLLITLFLALALYVLSRGRGAKDADGRGHQSDGLLEFLLPRDIYAHISARVDVWLWVLERCLRPFWAVTLFATVGPATEQFMIAAMEGLFGATPVLQSNFGWMLLYSLVLLLCYDFVFFWIHYAMHKVPALWAIHKVHHSAEVLTPLTRYREHVIAGPIWAAGSAFSFG
;
A
#
# COMPACT_ATOMS: atom_id res chain seq x y z
N MET A 1 23.36 4.58 39.45
CA MET A 1 22.44 3.58 40.05
C MET A 1 22.15 2.59 38.94
N GLU A 2 23.02 1.59 38.80
CA GLU A 2 22.93 0.58 37.75
C GLU A 2 21.68 -0.27 37.98
N SER A 3 20.79 -0.27 36.98
CA SER A 3 19.65 -1.16 36.91
C SER A 3 20.14 -2.60 37.02
N SER A 4 19.79 -3.29 38.11
CA SER A 4 19.95 -4.73 38.24
C SER A 4 19.38 -5.41 37.00
N SER A 5 20.21 -6.06 36.20
CA SER A 5 19.76 -6.92 35.12
C SER A 5 19.00 -8.08 35.76
N GLU A 6 17.68 -7.99 35.78
CA GLU A 6 16.79 -9.05 36.24
C GLU A 6 17.16 -10.32 35.47
N VAL A 7 17.69 -11.32 36.16
CA VAL A 7 18.07 -12.60 35.55
C VAL A 7 16.78 -13.34 35.22
N LEU A 8 16.31 -13.17 34.00
CA LEU A 8 15.11 -13.82 33.49
C LEU A 8 15.45 -15.28 33.14
N GLY A 9 14.55 -16.20 33.48
CA GLY A 9 14.70 -17.60 33.05
C GLY A 9 14.60 -17.72 31.53
N PRO A 10 15.11 -18.82 30.93
CA PRO A 10 15.18 -18.98 29.47
C PRO A 10 13.80 -18.90 28.80
N PHE A 11 12.73 -19.33 29.47
CA PHE A 11 11.36 -19.16 28.98
C PHE A 11 10.93 -17.69 28.93
N THR A 12 11.27 -16.90 29.95
CA THR A 12 10.92 -15.48 30.02
C THR A 12 11.72 -14.66 29.00
N GLU A 13 12.97 -15.03 28.74
CA GLU A 13 13.75 -14.45 27.63
C GLU A 13 13.13 -14.77 26.27
N ILE A 14 12.70 -16.01 26.02
CA ILE A 14 12.03 -16.38 24.76
C ILE A 14 10.72 -15.60 24.60
N VAL A 15 9.90 -15.48 25.64
CA VAL A 15 8.66 -14.70 25.59
C VAL A 15 8.96 -13.22 25.33
N ARG A 16 9.97 -12.65 25.99
CA ARG A 16 10.36 -11.25 25.79
C ARG A 16 10.88 -11.00 24.39
N LEU A 17 11.77 -11.86 23.88
CA LEU A 17 12.28 -11.79 22.51
C LEU A 17 11.14 -11.93 21.50
N SER A 18 10.23 -12.88 21.71
CA SER A 18 9.05 -13.07 20.86
C SER A 18 8.16 -11.83 20.88
N TRP A 19 7.97 -11.22 22.05
CA TRP A 19 7.19 -9.99 22.19
C TRP A 19 7.86 -8.79 21.52
N THR A 20 9.19 -8.63 21.65
CA THR A 20 9.94 -7.56 20.98
C THR A 20 9.90 -7.72 19.48
N ILE A 21 10.18 -8.92 18.95
CA ILE A 21 10.08 -9.21 17.52
C ILE A 21 8.67 -8.96 17.02
N LEU A 22 7.65 -9.43 17.75
CA LEU A 22 6.27 -9.18 17.37
C LEU A 22 5.97 -7.68 17.37
N ALA A 23 6.28 -6.96 18.45
CA ALA A 23 6.01 -5.53 18.60
C ALA A 23 6.69 -4.68 17.52
N ASP A 24 7.96 -4.99 17.20
CA ASP A 24 8.73 -4.30 16.16
C ASP A 24 8.19 -4.58 14.75
N ASN A 25 7.46 -5.69 14.58
CA ASN A 25 6.88 -6.13 13.31
C ASN A 25 5.35 -6.06 13.25
N ILE A 26 4.68 -5.47 14.26
CA ILE A 26 3.23 -5.24 14.19
C ILE A 26 2.97 -4.30 13.00
N PRO A 27 2.13 -4.71 12.03
CA PRO A 27 1.75 -3.85 10.93
C PRO A 27 1.22 -2.51 11.46
N THR A 28 1.80 -1.41 10.97
CA THR A 28 1.53 -0.07 11.53
C THR A 28 0.06 0.32 11.49
N ASP A 29 -0.71 -0.27 10.59
CA ASP A 29 -2.14 -0.16 10.35
C ASP A 29 -3.03 -0.71 11.47
N LEU A 30 -2.51 -1.56 12.35
CA LEU A 30 -3.25 -2.14 13.48
C LEU A 30 -3.12 -1.35 14.79
N ARG A 31 -2.61 -0.12 14.74
CA ARG A 31 -2.52 0.74 15.93
C ARG A 31 -3.90 1.30 16.31
N TRP A 32 -4.11 1.48 17.61
CA TRP A 32 -5.39 1.94 18.18
C TRP A 32 -5.87 3.27 17.60
N ASP A 33 -4.98 4.22 17.35
CA ASP A 33 -5.31 5.52 16.74
C ASP A 33 -5.98 5.34 15.37
N ARG A 34 -5.43 4.47 14.52
CA ARG A 34 -5.98 4.20 13.18
C ARG A 34 -7.30 3.45 13.26
N LEU A 35 -7.37 2.42 14.09
CA LEU A 35 -8.60 1.65 14.30
C LEU A 35 -9.75 2.52 14.81
N LEU A 36 -9.46 3.41 15.76
CA LEU A 36 -10.46 4.33 16.32
C LEU A 36 -10.92 5.37 15.27
N ILE A 37 -10.01 5.91 14.47
CA ILE A 37 -10.37 6.84 13.38
C ILE A 37 -11.23 6.13 12.33
N THR A 38 -10.84 4.93 11.89
CA THR A 38 -11.60 4.17 10.89
C THR A 38 -12.98 3.78 11.43
N LEU A 39 -13.07 3.32 12.69
CA LEU A 39 -14.34 3.02 13.32
C LEU A 39 -15.22 4.27 13.45
N PHE A 40 -14.64 5.40 13.88
CA PHE A 40 -15.36 6.67 13.96
C PHE A 40 -15.92 7.09 12.61
N LEU A 41 -15.12 7.04 11.54
CA LEU A 41 -15.57 7.35 10.18
C LEU A 41 -16.68 6.40 9.74
N ALA A 42 -16.56 5.11 10.02
CA ALA A 42 -17.56 4.12 9.64
C ALA A 42 -18.89 4.32 10.40
N LEU A 43 -18.83 4.64 11.69
CA LEU A 43 -20.00 5.01 12.51
C LEU A 43 -20.64 6.31 12.00
N ALA A 44 -19.84 7.33 11.70
CA ALA A 44 -20.33 8.58 11.13
C ALA A 44 -21.04 8.33 9.79
N LEU A 45 -20.45 7.52 8.92
CA LEU A 45 -21.07 7.13 7.65
C LEU A 45 -22.38 6.36 7.86
N TYR A 46 -22.44 5.43 8.81
CA TYR A 46 -23.66 4.69 9.14
C TYR A 46 -24.80 5.63 9.57
N VAL A 47 -24.50 6.59 10.45
CA VAL A 47 -25.49 7.58 10.92
C VAL A 47 -25.91 8.52 9.79
N LEU A 48 -24.94 9.06 9.03
CA LEU A 48 -25.21 10.00 7.93
C LEU A 48 -25.94 9.35 6.76
N SER A 49 -25.66 8.07 6.47
CA SER A 49 -26.35 7.30 5.44
C SER A 49 -27.71 6.76 5.92
N ARG A 50 -28.04 6.93 7.21
CA ARG A 50 -29.21 6.34 7.87
C ARG A 50 -29.26 4.81 7.70
N GLY A 51 -28.10 4.15 7.77
CA GLY A 51 -27.96 2.71 7.57
C GLY A 51 -28.10 2.24 6.11
N ARG A 52 -28.15 3.14 5.13
CA ARG A 52 -28.04 2.74 3.72
C ARG A 52 -26.61 2.26 3.45
N GLY A 53 -26.49 0.96 3.18
CA GLY A 53 -25.22 0.30 2.97
C GLY A 53 -24.68 0.46 1.55
N ALA A 54 -23.57 -0.23 1.28
CA ALA A 54 -23.10 -0.44 -0.08
C ALA A 54 -24.13 -1.21 -0.92
N LYS A 55 -23.97 -1.19 -2.24
CA LYS A 55 -24.75 -2.07 -3.12
C LYS A 55 -24.40 -3.53 -2.81
N ASP A 56 -25.42 -4.38 -2.86
CA ASP A 56 -25.25 -5.83 -2.72
C ASP A 56 -24.47 -6.43 -3.91
N ALA A 57 -24.20 -7.73 -3.86
CA ALA A 57 -23.53 -8.46 -4.93
C ALA A 57 -24.26 -8.38 -6.29
N ASP A 58 -25.57 -8.13 -6.31
CA ASP A 58 -26.38 -7.94 -7.51
C ASP A 58 -26.42 -6.46 -7.99
N GLY A 59 -25.71 -5.57 -7.31
CA GLY A 59 -25.63 -4.15 -7.62
C GLY A 59 -26.83 -3.32 -7.16
N ARG A 60 -27.71 -3.87 -6.32
CA ARG A 60 -28.90 -3.20 -5.80
C ARG A 60 -28.58 -2.50 -4.49
N GLY A 61 -29.16 -1.31 -4.30
CA GLY A 61 -29.05 -0.61 -3.02
C GLY A 61 -29.93 -1.29 -1.97
N HIS A 62 -29.39 -1.49 -0.77
CA HIS A 62 -30.12 -2.09 0.35
C HIS A 62 -29.94 -1.27 1.65
N GLN A 63 -30.91 -1.43 2.55
CA GLN A 63 -30.93 -0.85 3.87
C GLN A 63 -30.40 -1.90 4.85
N SER A 64 -29.25 -1.66 5.47
CA SER A 64 -28.72 -2.60 6.46
C SER A 64 -29.65 -2.77 7.66
N ASP A 65 -29.80 -4.01 8.14
CA ASP A 65 -30.56 -4.36 9.35
C ASP A 65 -29.83 -3.94 10.64
N GLY A 66 -28.53 -3.61 10.54
CA GLY A 66 -27.75 -3.09 11.66
C GLY A 66 -26.32 -2.70 11.28
N LEU A 67 -25.58 -2.16 12.27
CA LEU A 67 -24.19 -1.72 12.09
C LEU A 67 -23.27 -2.85 11.60
N LEU A 68 -23.45 -4.07 12.12
CA LEU A 68 -22.63 -5.22 11.73
C LEU A 68 -22.77 -5.56 10.25
N GLU A 69 -24.00 -5.58 9.73
CA GLU A 69 -24.25 -5.80 8.31
C GLU A 69 -23.76 -4.63 7.45
N PHE A 70 -23.88 -3.39 7.95
CA PHE A 70 -23.33 -2.22 7.27
C PHE A 70 -21.80 -2.29 7.11
N LEU A 71 -21.09 -2.71 8.16
CA LEU A 71 -19.63 -2.80 8.15
C LEU A 71 -19.10 -4.05 7.45
N LEU A 72 -19.78 -5.19 7.64
CA LEU A 72 -19.37 -6.51 7.17
C LEU A 72 -20.53 -7.21 6.44
N PRO A 73 -20.97 -6.67 5.29
CA PRO A 73 -22.02 -7.27 4.46
C PRO A 73 -21.64 -8.68 4.02
N ARG A 74 -22.38 -9.67 4.49
CA ARG A 74 -22.04 -11.10 4.32
C ARG A 74 -22.04 -11.53 2.86
N ASP A 75 -22.97 -11.00 2.07
CA ASP A 75 -23.10 -11.24 0.64
C ASP A 75 -21.84 -10.81 -0.14
N ILE A 76 -21.18 -9.72 0.27
CA ILE A 76 -19.92 -9.25 -0.31
C ILE A 76 -18.73 -10.08 0.20
N TYR A 77 -18.57 -10.23 1.51
CA TYR A 77 -17.37 -10.88 2.07
C TYR A 77 -17.35 -12.40 1.86
N ALA A 78 -18.51 -13.06 1.73
CA ALA A 78 -18.59 -14.48 1.38
C ALA A 78 -18.58 -14.73 -0.14
N HIS A 79 -18.60 -13.67 -0.96
CA HIS A 79 -18.66 -13.78 -2.41
C HIS A 79 -17.41 -14.48 -2.98
N ILE A 80 -17.59 -15.22 -4.08
CA ILE A 80 -16.47 -15.91 -4.74
C ILE A 80 -15.40 -14.92 -5.24
N SER A 81 -15.81 -13.75 -5.72
CA SER A 81 -14.88 -12.69 -6.12
C SER A 81 -14.03 -12.18 -4.95
N ALA A 82 -14.59 -12.06 -3.74
CA ALA A 82 -13.83 -11.63 -2.56
C ALA A 82 -12.79 -12.69 -2.12
N ARG A 83 -13.10 -13.98 -2.31
CA ARG A 83 -12.13 -15.08 -2.06
C ARG A 83 -10.91 -15.00 -2.98
N VAL A 84 -11.10 -14.59 -4.23
CA VAL A 84 -9.99 -14.37 -5.17
C VAL A 84 -9.10 -13.23 -4.68
N ASP A 85 -9.68 -12.12 -4.21
CA ASP A 85 -8.93 -10.99 -3.67
C ASP A 85 -8.05 -11.41 -2.48
N VAL A 86 -8.57 -12.25 -1.56
CA VAL A 86 -7.81 -12.78 -0.43
C VAL A 86 -6.60 -13.59 -0.90
N TRP A 87 -6.78 -14.52 -1.84
CA TRP A 87 -5.67 -15.35 -2.32
C TRP A 87 -4.62 -14.56 -3.09
N LEU A 88 -5.04 -13.61 -3.92
CA LEU A 88 -4.11 -12.72 -4.63
C LEU A 88 -3.36 -11.81 -3.65
N TRP A 89 -4.03 -11.31 -2.62
CA TRP A 89 -3.39 -10.51 -1.57
C TRP A 89 -2.35 -11.31 -0.79
N VAL A 90 -2.63 -12.56 -0.41
CA VAL A 90 -1.65 -13.43 0.27
C VAL A 90 -0.44 -13.65 -0.64
N LEU A 91 -0.66 -13.95 -1.92
CA LEU A 91 0.41 -14.15 -2.89
C LEU A 91 1.25 -12.88 -3.08
N GLU A 92 0.60 -11.72 -3.23
CA GLU A 92 1.25 -10.41 -3.33
C GLU A 92 2.10 -10.14 -2.08
N ARG A 93 1.57 -10.40 -0.88
CA ARG A 93 2.32 -10.16 0.37
C ARG A 93 3.57 -11.00 0.48
N CYS A 94 3.53 -12.24 -0.02
CA CYS A 94 4.71 -13.11 -0.09
C CYS A 94 5.71 -12.63 -1.13
N LEU A 95 5.25 -12.14 -2.30
CA LEU A 95 6.11 -11.79 -3.42
C LEU A 95 6.67 -10.35 -3.33
N ARG A 96 5.94 -9.43 -2.70
CA ARG A 96 6.26 -8.01 -2.63
C ARG A 96 7.66 -7.72 -2.10
N PRO A 97 8.16 -8.36 -1.02
CA PRO A 97 9.52 -8.11 -0.55
C PRO A 97 10.59 -8.38 -1.61
N PHE A 98 10.43 -9.42 -2.43
CA PHE A 98 11.41 -9.77 -3.45
C PHE A 98 11.51 -8.69 -4.53
N TRP A 99 10.38 -8.29 -5.11
CA TRP A 99 10.39 -7.28 -6.17
C TRP A 99 10.68 -5.88 -5.62
N ALA A 100 10.11 -5.50 -4.47
CA ALA A 100 10.35 -4.21 -3.87
C ALA A 100 11.83 -4.04 -3.49
N VAL A 101 12.41 -4.98 -2.75
CA VAL A 101 13.84 -4.89 -2.38
C VAL A 101 14.73 -4.90 -3.61
N THR A 102 14.51 -5.84 -4.54
CA THR A 102 15.36 -5.96 -5.73
C THR A 102 15.30 -4.72 -6.60
N LEU A 103 14.10 -4.19 -6.89
CA LEU A 103 13.93 -3.07 -7.80
C LEU A 103 14.30 -1.73 -7.16
N PHE A 104 14.03 -1.53 -5.86
CA PHE A 104 14.54 -0.35 -5.16
C PHE A 104 16.06 -0.38 -5.01
N ALA A 105 16.68 -1.55 -4.81
CA ALA A 105 18.13 -1.65 -4.71
C ALA A 105 18.86 -1.51 -6.06
N THR A 106 18.14 -1.62 -7.19
CA THR A 106 18.74 -1.57 -8.53
C THR A 106 18.26 -0.37 -9.34
N VAL A 107 16.95 -0.27 -9.61
CA VAL A 107 16.35 0.79 -10.45
C VAL A 107 16.47 2.16 -9.79
N GLY A 108 16.24 2.25 -8.47
CA GLY A 108 16.34 3.51 -7.73
C GLY A 108 17.72 4.16 -7.85
N PRO A 109 18.80 3.53 -7.36
CA PRO A 109 20.16 4.07 -7.47
C PRO A 109 20.61 4.31 -8.91
N ALA A 110 20.20 3.46 -9.85
CA ALA A 110 20.55 3.64 -11.26
C ALA A 110 19.88 4.90 -11.85
N THR A 111 18.63 5.16 -11.50
CA THR A 111 17.90 6.36 -11.93
C THR A 111 18.51 7.59 -11.27
N GLU A 112 18.90 7.49 -10.00
CA GLU A 112 19.48 8.60 -9.23
C GLU A 112 20.80 9.03 -9.85
N GLN A 113 21.69 8.06 -10.07
CA GLN A 113 22.99 8.30 -10.70
C GLN A 113 22.83 8.86 -12.12
N PHE A 114 21.88 8.34 -12.90
CA PHE A 114 21.59 8.85 -14.22
C PHE A 114 21.12 10.31 -14.18
N MET A 115 20.20 10.64 -13.28
CA MET A 115 19.65 11.99 -13.16
C MET A 115 20.70 12.98 -12.68
N ILE A 116 21.54 12.61 -11.70
CA ILE A 116 22.67 13.42 -11.24
C ILE A 116 23.63 13.68 -12.42
N ALA A 117 24.06 12.63 -13.13
CA ALA A 117 24.98 12.77 -14.26
C ALA A 117 24.38 13.61 -15.40
N ALA A 118 23.08 13.46 -15.68
CA ALA A 118 22.38 14.25 -16.68
C ALA A 118 22.31 15.74 -16.29
N MET A 119 21.99 16.04 -15.02
CA MET A 119 21.93 17.41 -14.52
C MET A 119 23.32 18.06 -14.48
N GLU A 120 24.35 17.35 -14.03
CA GLU A 120 25.73 17.83 -14.07
C GLU A 120 26.22 18.04 -15.51
N GLY A 121 25.84 17.18 -16.44
CA GLY A 121 26.17 17.33 -17.86
C GLY A 121 25.50 18.54 -18.51
N LEU A 122 24.27 18.87 -18.11
CA LEU A 122 23.50 19.98 -18.68
C LEU A 122 23.79 21.34 -18.01
N PHE A 123 24.02 21.34 -16.70
CA PHE A 123 24.11 22.57 -15.89
C PHE A 123 25.46 22.76 -15.19
N GLY A 124 26.35 21.78 -15.26
CA GLY A 124 27.62 21.77 -14.55
C GLY A 124 27.49 21.38 -13.08
N ALA A 125 28.60 21.49 -12.34
CA ALA A 125 28.62 21.21 -10.91
C ALA A 125 27.64 22.14 -10.16
N THR A 126 26.73 21.55 -9.40
CA THR A 126 25.77 22.30 -8.59
C THR A 126 26.37 22.61 -7.21
N PRO A 127 26.03 23.76 -6.61
CA PRO A 127 26.47 24.06 -5.25
C PRO A 127 25.80 23.11 -4.26
N VAL A 128 26.53 22.75 -3.20
CA VAL A 128 25.94 21.99 -2.09
C VAL A 128 24.90 22.86 -1.39
N LEU A 129 23.63 22.58 -1.63
CA LEU A 129 22.52 23.23 -0.94
C LEU A 129 22.40 22.66 0.48
N GLN A 130 22.37 23.54 1.47
CA GLN A 130 22.06 23.13 2.83
C GLN A 130 20.57 22.81 2.93
N SER A 131 20.25 21.64 3.48
CA SER A 131 18.86 21.24 3.71
C SER A 131 18.20 22.22 4.68
N ASN A 132 17.05 22.75 4.26
CA ASN A 132 16.16 23.53 5.10
C ASN A 132 14.71 23.12 4.81
N PHE A 133 13.79 23.57 5.66
CA PHE A 133 12.39 23.18 5.57
C PHE A 133 11.77 23.49 4.19
N GLY A 134 12.13 24.61 3.57
CA GLY A 134 11.65 24.97 2.23
C GLY A 134 12.13 23.99 1.16
N TRP A 135 13.42 23.65 1.17
CA TRP A 135 13.97 22.63 0.25
C TRP A 135 13.38 21.25 0.49
N MET A 136 13.15 20.85 1.74
CA MET A 136 12.51 19.57 2.07
C MET A 136 11.07 19.50 1.54
N LEU A 137 10.30 20.58 1.70
CA LEU A 137 8.93 20.67 1.16
C LEU A 137 8.91 20.62 -0.36
N LEU A 138 9.79 21.39 -1.01
CA LEU A 138 9.88 21.39 -2.47
C LEU A 138 10.30 20.01 -3.00
N TYR A 139 11.31 19.39 -2.40
CA TYR A 139 11.74 18.04 -2.75
C TYR A 139 10.60 17.03 -2.58
N SER A 140 9.88 17.08 -1.46
CA SER A 140 8.73 16.21 -1.21
C SER A 140 7.61 16.41 -2.23
N LEU A 141 7.33 17.66 -2.61
CA LEU A 141 6.34 18.00 -3.63
C LEU A 141 6.77 17.46 -5.00
N VAL A 142 8.03 17.66 -5.40
CA VAL A 142 8.55 17.16 -6.67
C VAL A 142 8.48 15.63 -6.71
N LEU A 143 8.94 14.94 -5.66
CA LEU A 143 8.83 13.48 -5.57
C LEU A 143 7.38 13.00 -5.63
N LEU A 144 6.47 13.66 -4.93
CA LEU A 144 5.04 13.34 -4.99
C LEU A 144 4.49 13.46 -6.41
N LEU A 145 4.82 14.54 -7.12
CA LEU A 145 4.39 14.75 -8.50
C LEU A 145 5.02 13.74 -9.47
N CYS A 146 6.31 13.42 -9.30
CA CYS A 146 6.98 12.39 -10.08
C CYS A 146 6.37 11.01 -9.86
N TYR A 147 6.08 10.65 -8.62
CA TYR A 147 5.40 9.40 -8.27
C TYR A 147 3.99 9.33 -8.88
N ASP A 148 3.19 10.39 -8.71
CA ASP A 148 1.83 10.45 -9.23
C ASP A 148 1.81 10.38 -10.76
N PHE A 149 2.71 11.11 -11.43
CA PHE A 149 2.84 11.09 -12.88
C PHE A 149 3.21 9.71 -13.43
N VAL A 150 4.22 9.04 -12.83
CA VAL A 150 4.64 7.71 -13.27
C VAL A 150 3.56 6.68 -13.00
N PHE A 151 2.90 6.74 -11.84
CA PHE A 151 1.76 5.88 -11.52
C PHE A 151 0.63 6.07 -12.54
N PHE A 152 0.25 7.32 -12.82
CA PHE A 152 -0.77 7.66 -13.81
C PHE A 152 -0.39 7.11 -15.19
N TRP A 153 0.85 7.32 -15.63
CA TRP A 153 1.30 6.90 -16.95
C TRP A 153 1.31 5.38 -17.11
N ILE A 154 1.80 4.64 -16.12
CA ILE A 154 1.77 3.17 -16.11
C ILE A 154 0.33 2.67 -16.15
N HIS A 155 -0.55 3.24 -15.33
CA HIS A 155 -1.97 2.89 -15.32
C HIS A 155 -2.64 3.19 -16.67
N TYR A 156 -2.38 4.37 -17.24
CA TYR A 156 -2.88 4.75 -18.56
C TYR A 156 -2.40 3.77 -19.64
N ALA A 157 -1.10 3.41 -19.64
CA ALA A 157 -0.54 2.45 -20.57
C ALA A 157 -1.18 1.05 -20.40
N MET A 158 -1.47 0.63 -19.17
CA MET A 158 -2.21 -0.59 -18.86
C MET A 158 -3.63 -0.61 -19.44
N HIS A 159 -4.25 0.55 -19.65
CA HIS A 159 -5.55 0.67 -20.32
C HIS A 159 -5.47 0.82 -21.84
N LYS A 160 -4.30 1.16 -22.39
CA LYS A 160 -4.14 1.47 -23.83
C LYS A 160 -3.36 0.42 -24.62
N VAL A 161 -2.39 -0.24 -24.01
CA VAL A 161 -1.51 -1.21 -24.69
C VAL A 161 -2.07 -2.62 -24.49
N PRO A 162 -2.38 -3.39 -25.56
CA PRO A 162 -3.02 -4.71 -25.44
C PRO A 162 -2.27 -5.71 -24.54
N ALA A 163 -0.94 -5.71 -24.58
CA ALA A 163 -0.11 -6.57 -23.73
C ALA A 163 -0.22 -6.21 -22.24
N LEU A 164 -0.23 -4.91 -21.92
CA LEU A 164 -0.38 -4.44 -20.54
C LEU A 164 -1.83 -4.58 -20.05
N TRP A 165 -2.81 -4.42 -20.94
CA TRP A 165 -4.21 -4.70 -20.64
C TRP A 165 -4.44 -6.16 -20.25
N ALA A 166 -3.77 -7.12 -20.90
CA ALA A 166 -3.89 -8.53 -20.53
C ALA A 166 -3.50 -8.80 -19.06
N ILE A 167 -2.58 -8.00 -18.51
CA ILE A 167 -2.17 -8.01 -17.10
C ILE A 167 -3.20 -7.26 -16.26
N HIS A 168 -3.58 -6.05 -16.67
CA HIS A 168 -4.41 -5.14 -15.88
C HIS A 168 -5.89 -5.50 -15.83
N LYS A 169 -6.42 -6.24 -16.82
CA LYS A 169 -7.82 -6.69 -16.82
C LYS A 169 -8.20 -7.55 -15.59
N VAL A 170 -7.21 -8.17 -14.92
CA VAL A 170 -7.43 -8.90 -13.66
C VAL A 170 -7.96 -7.97 -12.57
N HIS A 171 -7.47 -6.72 -12.52
CA HIS A 171 -7.94 -5.70 -11.61
C HIS A 171 -9.39 -5.30 -11.88
N HIS A 172 -9.74 -5.13 -13.15
CA HIS A 172 -11.12 -4.82 -13.58
C HIS A 172 -12.07 -6.02 -13.53
N SER A 173 -11.60 -7.20 -13.10
CA SER A 173 -12.41 -8.41 -13.07
C SER A 173 -13.20 -8.57 -11.75
N ALA A 174 -13.13 -7.60 -10.83
CA ALA A 174 -13.81 -7.70 -9.55
C ALA A 174 -15.32 -7.53 -9.69
N GLU A 175 -16.09 -8.50 -9.19
CA GLU A 175 -17.56 -8.47 -9.23
C GLU A 175 -18.15 -7.78 -8.00
N VAL A 176 -17.46 -7.86 -6.87
CA VAL A 176 -17.78 -7.13 -5.63
C VAL A 176 -16.53 -6.44 -5.11
N LEU A 177 -16.72 -5.34 -4.38
CA LEU A 177 -15.62 -4.53 -3.85
C LEU A 177 -15.42 -4.75 -2.36
N THR A 178 -14.19 -5.07 -1.99
CA THR A 178 -13.70 -5.11 -0.61
C THR A 178 -12.46 -4.21 -0.50
N PRO A 179 -11.98 -3.88 0.71
CA PRO A 179 -10.70 -3.19 0.87
C PRO A 179 -9.52 -3.94 0.21
N LEU A 180 -9.62 -5.26 0.02
CA LEU A 180 -8.59 -6.07 -0.61
C LEU A 180 -8.62 -6.03 -2.14
N THR A 181 -9.72 -5.58 -2.76
CA THR A 181 -9.88 -5.56 -4.22
C THR A 181 -8.82 -4.71 -4.91
N ARG A 182 -8.24 -3.72 -4.23
CA ARG A 182 -7.07 -2.97 -4.73
C ARG A 182 -5.92 -3.90 -5.14
N TYR A 183 -5.70 -4.99 -4.39
CA TYR A 183 -4.60 -5.93 -4.61
C TYR A 183 -4.96 -7.05 -5.59
N ARG A 184 -6.15 -7.00 -6.21
CA ARG A 184 -6.55 -7.92 -7.27
C ARG A 184 -5.76 -7.62 -8.52
N GLU A 185 -4.55 -8.15 -8.60
CA GLU A 185 -3.67 -7.90 -9.73
C GLU A 185 -3.04 -9.20 -10.22
N HIS A 186 -2.66 -9.21 -11.49
CA HIS A 186 -1.81 -10.26 -12.01
C HIS A 186 -0.42 -10.17 -11.36
N VAL A 187 0.25 -11.30 -11.11
CA VAL A 187 1.56 -11.35 -10.41
C VAL A 187 2.62 -10.43 -11.05
N ILE A 188 2.59 -10.29 -12.37
CA ILE A 188 3.50 -9.42 -13.15
C ILE A 188 3.25 -7.92 -12.90
N ALA A 189 2.06 -7.51 -12.44
CA ALA A 189 1.80 -6.11 -12.10
C ALA A 189 2.69 -5.64 -10.94
N GLY A 190 2.95 -6.51 -9.96
CA GLY A 190 3.81 -6.22 -8.80
C GLY A 190 5.20 -5.66 -9.17
N PRO A 191 6.03 -6.35 -9.97
CA PRO A 191 7.31 -5.81 -10.42
C PRO A 191 7.18 -4.56 -11.30
N ILE A 192 6.12 -4.41 -12.09
CA ILE A 192 5.90 -3.17 -12.88
C ILE A 192 5.69 -1.98 -11.93
N TRP A 193 4.84 -2.13 -10.92
CA TRP A 193 4.59 -1.09 -9.92
C TRP A 193 5.82 -0.79 -9.06
N ALA A 194 6.56 -1.82 -8.66
CA ALA A 194 7.79 -1.65 -7.89
C ALA A 194 8.88 -0.93 -8.69
N ALA A 195 9.06 -1.27 -9.98
CA ALA A 195 10.01 -0.59 -10.87
C ALA A 195 9.60 0.87 -11.10
N GLY A 196 8.32 1.12 -11.38
CA GLY A 196 7.80 2.49 -11.52
C GLY A 196 8.01 3.32 -10.26
N SER A 197 7.71 2.76 -9.09
CA SER A 197 7.93 3.44 -7.80
C SER A 197 9.41 3.73 -7.57
N ALA A 198 10.29 2.75 -7.82
CA ALA A 198 11.74 2.93 -7.66
C ALA A 198 12.29 4.01 -8.62
N PHE A 199 11.81 4.03 -9.87
CA PHE A 199 12.14 5.08 -10.84
C PHE A 199 11.67 6.47 -10.39
N SER A 200 10.50 6.58 -9.74
CA SER A 200 9.99 7.86 -9.25
C SER A 200 10.76 8.44 -8.06
N PHE A 201 11.41 7.59 -7.25
CA PHE A 201 12.14 7.99 -6.04
C PHE A 201 13.65 8.08 -6.24
N GLY A 202 14.19 7.41 -7.26
CA GLY A 202 15.54 7.63 -7.74
C GLY A 202 15.63 8.87 -8.62
#